data_AF-A0A1P8U6T5-F1
#
_entry.id   AF-A0A1P8U6T5-F1
#
_cell.length_a   1.000
_cell.length_b   1.000
_cell.length_c   1.000
_cell.angle_alpha   90.00
_cell.angle_beta   90.00
_cell.angle_gamma   90.00
#
_symmetry.space_group_name_H-M   'P 1'
#
loop_
_entity.id
_entity.type
_entity.pdbx_description
1 polymer ?
#
loop_
_entity_poly.entity_id
_entity_poly.type
_entity_poly.pdbx_seq_one_letter_code
_entity_poly.pdbx_strand_id
1 'polypeptide(L)'
;MTATDARSLAHDLLQRDDASLVALLVARGVSPTVTWSDAFDAAEALLEPASAERAVVTVTAAEADALAAATRGAEPEAIAAGAVRDALYARALVAPDGIPYPAIADAVRGQVPTDAAAAAPATGAPADSAPVTDADAAASRDAAVAEQAFASSGSLSDILHIALAAPLSRIGTGALGATERRRLIESGAVAEPDAADELVEIAHRAGLLAGQDRHWLVTAAGVQWLRTGTVARWTEVAAALRAHLPAAVRTSAGGWRSLDRWAGAHPFDPAWPQRAHSEAALLRRWGMVAPDGEAPRWAAPLAAGSAVDTDGLQMLLPSEVDRVYLQNDLTAIAPGPLQPQLDVRLRSMARRESRAQASTYRFTADTLADALTAGETAETLRAFLEELSLTGLPQPLAYEIERTARRHGTLRVGPDWQGRTRVTSDDEALLRTIAVDQALRPLGLVRDGADLVSRSGADTAFWMLADARYPVVAVDADGARRRLDRHRLADEPPAASDPLAVYGPLLARLRAAQGSDAEAAWLGRELEQAVRARATIVVAVRLPDGTAREFTIEATGLGGGRLRGLDKMVDVERTLPVSSISGIRPA
;
A
#
# COMPACT_ATOMS: atom_id res chain seq x y z
N MET A 1 28.36 22.67 -3.53
CA MET A 1 28.83 21.62 -2.60
C MET A 1 30.28 21.92 -2.24
N THR A 2 30.57 22.29 -0.99
CA THR A 2 31.95 22.38 -0.56
C THR A 2 32.39 20.99 -0.12
N ALA A 3 33.61 20.63 -0.47
CA ALA A 3 34.13 19.29 -0.24
C ALA A 3 34.40 19.03 1.27
N THR A 4 34.35 20.10 2.07
CA THR A 4 34.39 20.11 3.54
C THR A 4 33.07 19.62 4.17
N ASP A 5 31.92 19.90 3.54
CA ASP A 5 30.60 19.43 4.00
C ASP A 5 30.48 17.91 3.91
N ALA A 6 30.96 17.34 2.80
CA ALA A 6 30.96 15.90 2.56
C ALA A 6 31.84 15.16 3.58
N ARG A 7 33.00 15.72 3.94
CA ARG A 7 33.84 15.15 5.02
C ARG A 7 33.13 15.19 6.38
N SER A 8 32.54 16.35 6.73
CA SER A 8 31.84 16.51 8.01
C SER A 8 30.71 15.49 8.15
N LEU A 9 29.89 15.35 7.10
CA LEU A 9 28.83 14.34 7.06
C LEU A 9 29.40 12.91 7.07
N ALA A 10 30.47 12.62 6.33
CA ALA A 10 31.09 11.29 6.35
C ALA A 10 31.51 10.89 7.77
N HIS A 11 32.14 11.81 8.51
CA HIS A 11 32.51 11.56 9.91
C HIS A 11 31.28 11.32 10.79
N ASP A 12 30.23 12.13 10.64
CA ASP A 12 28.96 11.95 11.37
C ASP A 12 28.33 10.57 11.11
N LEU A 13 28.26 10.15 9.84
CA LEU A 13 27.74 8.83 9.46
C LEU A 13 28.48 7.70 10.18
N LEU A 14 29.78 7.84 10.37
CA LEU A 14 30.62 6.83 11.02
C LEU A 14 30.50 6.83 12.55
N GLN A 15 29.93 7.88 13.16
CA GLN A 15 29.67 7.90 14.61
C GLN A 15 28.27 7.38 14.97
N ARG A 16 27.34 7.34 14.01
CA ARG A 16 25.99 6.81 14.23
C ARG A 16 26.01 5.31 14.50
N ASP A 17 25.07 4.81 15.28
CA ASP A 17 24.82 3.37 15.35
C ASP A 17 24.16 2.84 14.07
N ASP A 18 24.18 1.52 13.90
CA ASP A 18 23.69 0.88 12.68
C ASP A 18 22.18 1.07 12.46
N ALA A 19 21.40 1.14 13.54
CA ALA A 19 19.95 1.38 13.46
C ALA A 19 19.65 2.79 12.94
N SER A 20 20.38 3.79 13.44
CA SER A 20 20.28 5.19 13.03
C SER A 20 20.76 5.40 11.60
N LEU A 21 21.81 4.70 11.16
CA LEU A 21 22.25 4.70 9.77
C LEU A 21 21.20 4.10 8.83
N VAL A 22 20.64 2.95 9.19
CA VAL A 22 19.59 2.34 8.36
C VAL A 22 18.34 3.21 8.30
N ALA A 23 17.93 3.82 9.41
CA ALA A 23 16.83 4.77 9.42
C ALA A 23 17.08 5.96 8.48
N LEU A 24 18.31 6.51 8.47
CA LEU A 24 18.71 7.54 7.51
C LEU A 24 18.63 7.04 6.06
N LEU A 25 19.21 5.88 5.75
CA LEU A 25 19.26 5.35 4.39
C LEU A 25 17.87 5.07 3.83
N VAL A 26 16.98 4.50 4.65
CA VAL A 26 15.57 4.30 4.31
C VAL A 26 14.86 5.63 4.09
N ALA A 27 15.02 6.59 5.01
CA ALA A 27 14.38 7.90 4.88
C ALA A 27 14.87 8.71 3.66
N ARG A 28 16.12 8.49 3.25
CA ARG A 28 16.72 9.10 2.06
C ARG A 28 16.49 8.31 0.77
N GLY A 29 15.77 7.18 0.83
CA GLY A 29 15.45 6.35 -0.32
C GLY A 29 16.69 5.77 -1.02
N VAL A 30 17.73 5.44 -0.24
CA VAL A 30 18.97 4.87 -0.77
C VAL A 30 18.75 3.40 -1.14
N SER A 31 19.27 2.96 -2.28
CA SER A 31 19.21 1.54 -2.63
C SER A 31 20.15 0.71 -1.74
N PRO A 32 19.71 -0.44 -1.18
CA PRO A 32 20.60 -1.36 -0.47
C PRO A 32 21.74 -1.89 -1.34
N THR A 33 21.58 -1.88 -2.67
CA THR A 33 22.56 -2.36 -3.65
C THR A 33 23.49 -1.27 -4.18
N VAL A 34 23.51 -0.09 -3.55
CA VAL A 34 24.39 1.02 -3.98
C VAL A 34 25.86 0.63 -3.83
N THR A 35 26.68 1.12 -4.77
CA THR A 35 28.10 0.76 -4.91
C THR A 35 29.05 1.74 -4.22
N TRP A 36 28.60 2.42 -3.15
CA TRP A 36 29.49 3.28 -2.36
C TRP A 36 30.62 2.46 -1.77
N SER A 37 31.84 2.97 -1.86
CA SER A 37 33.05 2.30 -1.37
C SER A 37 33.29 2.64 0.10
N ASP A 38 32.94 3.85 0.52
CA ASP A 38 33.11 4.35 1.89
C ASP A 38 32.10 5.45 2.27
N ALA A 39 32.24 5.98 3.50
CA ALA A 39 31.36 7.01 4.03
C ALA A 39 31.45 8.36 3.31
N PHE A 40 32.53 8.64 2.59
CA PHE A 40 32.67 9.86 1.80
C PHE A 40 31.83 9.77 0.52
N ASP A 41 31.86 8.63 -0.18
CA ASP A 41 30.96 8.37 -1.32
C ASP A 41 29.49 8.49 -0.91
N ALA A 42 29.15 7.97 0.28
CA ALA A 42 27.81 8.08 0.85
C ALA A 42 27.44 9.55 1.13
N ALA A 43 28.34 10.32 1.76
CA ALA A 43 28.10 11.72 2.07
C ALA A 43 27.96 12.58 0.80
N GLU A 44 28.81 12.39 -0.21
CA GLU A 44 28.69 13.08 -1.50
C GLU A 44 27.35 12.78 -2.17
N ALA A 45 26.95 11.51 -2.23
CA ALA A 45 25.67 11.12 -2.84
C ALA A 45 24.46 11.63 -2.05
N LEU A 46 24.55 11.76 -0.73
CA LEU A 46 23.50 12.37 0.11
C LEU A 46 23.44 13.90 -0.05
N LEU A 47 24.54 14.56 -0.41
CA LEU A 47 24.59 16.01 -0.64
C LEU A 47 24.46 16.40 -2.12
N GLU A 48 24.34 15.44 -3.03
CA GLU A 48 24.06 15.70 -4.43
C GLU A 48 22.70 16.43 -4.60
N PRO A 49 22.59 17.43 -5.50
CA PRO A 49 21.35 18.23 -5.63
C PRO A 49 20.07 17.42 -5.78
N ALA A 50 20.07 16.39 -6.63
CA ALA A 50 18.89 15.53 -6.81
C ALA A 50 18.54 14.68 -5.57
N SER A 51 19.51 14.41 -4.70
CA SER A 51 19.29 13.74 -3.42
C SER A 51 18.74 14.72 -2.38
N ALA A 52 19.28 15.94 -2.34
CA ALA A 52 18.81 17.03 -1.48
C ALA A 52 17.36 17.42 -1.82
N GLU A 53 17.04 17.65 -3.09
CA GLU A 53 15.70 17.99 -3.57
C GLU A 53 14.67 16.92 -3.18
N ARG A 54 14.97 15.64 -3.45
CA ARG A 54 14.09 14.53 -3.05
C ARG A 54 13.88 14.47 -1.54
N ALA A 55 14.90 14.77 -0.75
CA ALA A 55 14.78 14.74 0.70
C ALA A 55 13.93 15.90 1.24
N VAL A 56 14.12 17.11 0.71
CA VAL A 56 13.36 18.31 1.09
C VAL A 56 11.86 18.15 0.81
N VAL A 57 11.49 17.51 -0.31
CA VAL A 57 10.08 17.21 -0.65
C VAL A 57 9.37 16.38 0.43
N THR A 58 10.10 15.58 1.21
CA THR A 58 9.54 14.70 2.26
C THR A 58 9.47 15.33 3.65
N VAL A 59 9.91 16.57 3.83
CA VAL A 59 9.91 17.22 5.15
C VAL A 59 8.51 17.62 5.58
N THR A 60 8.22 17.55 6.88
CA THR A 60 6.92 17.97 7.41
C THR A 60 6.77 19.50 7.41
N ALA A 61 5.55 20.03 7.54
CA ALA A 61 5.32 21.47 7.61
C ALA A 61 6.20 22.19 8.65
N ALA A 62 6.31 21.65 9.86
CA ALA A 62 7.13 22.24 10.92
C ALA A 62 8.64 22.21 10.60
N GLU A 63 9.09 21.18 9.89
CA GLU A 63 10.48 21.08 9.42
C GLU A 63 10.75 22.03 8.26
N ALA A 64 9.79 22.19 7.34
CA ALA A 64 9.85 23.12 6.23
C ALA A 64 9.96 24.57 6.74
N ASP A 65 9.13 24.95 7.72
CA ASP A 65 9.19 26.27 8.35
C ASP A 65 10.54 26.53 9.02
N ALA A 66 11.07 25.54 9.74
CA ALA A 66 12.37 25.64 10.40
C ALA A 66 13.53 25.77 9.40
N LEU A 67 13.52 24.96 8.33
CA LEU A 67 14.51 25.03 7.25
C LEU A 67 14.42 26.38 6.52
N ALA A 68 13.22 26.82 6.12
CA ALA A 68 13.01 28.08 5.42
C ALA A 68 13.43 29.30 6.26
N ALA A 69 13.20 29.26 7.58
CA ALA A 69 13.70 30.29 8.50
C ALA A 69 15.23 30.30 8.58
N ALA A 70 15.85 29.12 8.72
CA ALA A 70 17.30 28.96 8.80
C ALA A 70 18.03 29.36 7.50
N THR A 71 17.38 29.26 6.34
CA THR A 71 18.01 29.49 5.03
C THR A 71 17.63 30.83 4.39
N ARG A 72 17.02 31.75 5.15
CA ARG A 72 16.57 33.06 4.65
C ARG A 72 17.74 34.02 4.37
N GLY A 73 18.81 33.92 5.17
CA GLY A 73 20.03 34.72 5.02
C GLY A 73 20.96 34.21 3.92
N ALA A 74 22.04 34.97 3.67
CA ALA A 74 23.11 34.52 2.77
C ALA A 74 23.83 33.27 3.32
N GLU A 75 24.01 33.22 4.65
CA GLU A 75 24.56 32.07 5.37
C GLU A 75 23.45 31.36 6.16
N PRO A 76 23.39 30.01 6.16
CA PRO A 76 22.43 29.27 6.95
C PRO A 76 22.65 29.42 8.46
N GLU A 77 21.56 29.60 9.22
CA GLU A 77 21.58 29.68 10.68
C GLU A 77 21.24 28.33 11.35
N ALA A 78 21.66 28.15 12.60
CA ALA A 78 21.38 26.93 13.35
C ALA A 78 19.90 26.85 13.77
N ILE A 79 19.26 25.71 13.50
CA ILE A 79 17.92 25.41 13.98
C ILE A 79 17.95 25.13 15.49
N ALA A 80 17.02 25.71 16.23
CA ALA A 80 16.91 25.54 17.68
C ALA A 80 16.79 24.05 18.08
N ALA A 81 17.43 23.68 19.19
CA ALA A 81 17.38 22.32 19.72
C ALA A 81 15.94 21.88 20.05
N GLY A 82 15.62 20.64 19.72
CA GLY A 82 14.29 20.05 19.92
C GLY A 82 13.95 19.05 18.81
N ALA A 83 12.76 18.47 18.91
CA ALA A 83 12.34 17.35 18.06
C ALA A 83 12.44 17.61 16.54
N VAL A 84 12.20 18.85 16.09
CA VAL A 84 12.33 19.23 14.68
C VAL A 84 13.78 19.12 14.21
N ARG A 85 14.72 19.69 14.98
CA ARG A 85 16.16 19.59 14.66
C ARG A 85 16.62 18.15 14.71
N ASP A 86 16.20 17.38 15.71
CA ASP A 86 16.59 15.97 15.86
C ASP A 86 16.12 15.13 14.66
N ALA A 87 14.89 15.36 14.18
CA ALA A 87 14.35 14.69 13.00
C ALA A 87 15.06 15.09 11.70
N LEU A 88 15.45 16.37 11.55
CA LEU A 88 16.24 16.85 10.41
C LEU A 88 17.66 16.27 10.44
N TYR A 89 18.29 16.23 11.61
CA TYR A 89 19.62 15.66 11.82
C TYR A 89 19.62 14.15 11.55
N ALA A 90 18.61 13.41 12.02
CA ALA A 90 18.46 11.99 11.77
C ALA A 90 18.48 11.64 10.27
N ARG A 91 18.01 12.54 9.39
CA ARG A 91 18.02 12.38 7.92
C ARG A 91 19.21 13.04 7.21
N ALA A 92 20.20 13.53 7.97
CA ALA A 92 21.35 14.28 7.46
C ALA A 92 20.94 15.48 6.59
N LEU A 93 19.93 16.23 7.03
CA LEU A 93 19.52 17.49 6.41
C LEU A 93 20.21 18.69 7.06
N VAL A 94 20.59 18.54 8.33
CA VAL A 94 21.38 19.50 9.10
C VAL A 94 22.58 18.79 9.72
N ALA A 95 23.64 19.54 9.97
CA ALA A 95 24.80 19.10 10.73
C ALA A 95 24.46 18.96 12.24
N PRO A 96 25.34 18.34 13.06
CA PRO A 96 25.11 18.13 14.49
C PRO A 96 24.81 19.41 15.28
N ASP A 97 25.34 20.56 14.84
CA ASP A 97 25.11 21.88 15.42
C ASP A 97 23.74 22.48 15.06
N GLY A 98 23.01 21.87 14.11
CA GLY A 98 21.70 22.31 13.63
C GLY A 98 21.74 23.17 12.38
N ILE A 99 22.91 23.40 11.78
CA ILE A 99 23.04 24.20 10.55
C ILE A 99 22.68 23.32 9.34
N PRO A 100 21.77 23.75 8.44
CA PRO A 100 21.49 23.05 7.20
C PRO A 100 22.73 22.93 6.31
N TYR A 101 22.98 21.74 5.74
CA TYR A 101 24.04 21.60 4.76
C TYR A 101 23.77 22.49 3.53
N PRO A 102 24.78 23.07 2.88
CA PRO A 102 24.57 24.01 1.78
C PRO A 102 23.70 23.47 0.64
N ALA A 103 23.86 22.20 0.27
CA ALA A 103 23.01 21.56 -0.74
C ALA A 103 21.53 21.48 -0.34
N ILE A 104 21.25 21.31 0.96
CA ILE A 104 19.90 21.32 1.51
C ILE A 104 19.35 22.76 1.52
N ALA A 105 20.17 23.73 1.92
CA ALA A 105 19.79 25.14 1.88
C ALA A 105 19.47 25.62 0.45
N ASP A 106 20.27 25.20 -0.53
CA ASP A 106 20.06 25.47 -1.94
C ASP A 106 18.75 24.83 -2.44
N ALA A 107 18.51 23.57 -2.09
CA ALA A 107 17.27 22.88 -2.42
C ALA A 107 16.03 23.58 -1.82
N VAL A 108 16.08 23.98 -0.55
CA VAL A 108 14.99 24.72 0.11
C VAL A 108 14.75 26.08 -0.57
N ARG A 109 15.82 26.84 -0.87
CA ARG A 109 15.71 28.12 -1.60
C ARG A 109 15.11 27.94 -2.99
N GLY A 110 15.36 26.80 -3.65
CA GLY A 110 14.73 26.45 -4.93
C GLY A 110 13.23 26.11 -4.84
N GLN A 111 12.74 25.73 -3.66
CA GLN A 111 11.31 25.42 -3.44
C GLN A 111 10.48 26.64 -3.06
N VAL A 112 11.09 27.67 -2.47
CA VAL A 112 10.41 28.91 -2.08
C VAL A 112 10.34 29.83 -3.31
N PRO A 113 9.15 30.16 -3.86
CA PRO A 113 9.06 31.09 -4.96
C PRO A 113 9.65 32.46 -4.57
N THR A 114 10.47 33.04 -5.43
CA THR A 114 11.17 34.32 -5.20
C THR A 114 10.22 35.52 -4.97
N ASP A 115 8.92 35.36 -5.24
CA ASP A 115 7.87 36.38 -5.02
C ASP A 115 6.86 36.03 -3.89
N ALA A 116 7.21 35.15 -2.95
CA ALA A 116 6.36 34.87 -1.78
C ALA A 116 6.52 35.92 -0.66
N ALA A 117 6.66 37.19 -1.01
CA ALA A 117 6.55 38.34 -0.11
C ALA A 117 5.19 39.04 -0.25
N ALA A 118 4.10 38.31 -0.48
CA ALA A 118 2.71 38.79 -0.30
C ALA A 118 1.70 37.66 -0.53
N ALA A 119 1.53 36.78 0.46
CA ALA A 119 0.30 36.02 0.59
C ALA A 119 0.04 35.76 2.08
N ALA A 120 -0.42 36.80 2.77
CA ALA A 120 -1.18 36.58 3.98
C ALA A 120 -2.39 35.70 3.60
N PRO A 121 -2.74 34.65 4.35
CA PRO A 121 -4.00 33.97 4.12
C PRO A 121 -5.12 34.98 4.34
N ALA A 122 -5.92 35.21 3.31
CA ALA A 122 -7.17 35.93 3.40
C ALA A 122 -8.08 35.12 4.33
N THR A 123 -7.96 35.40 5.62
CA THR A 123 -8.87 34.91 6.64
C THR A 123 -10.10 35.80 6.56
N GLY A 124 -11.01 35.42 5.69
CA GLY A 124 -12.32 36.03 5.52
C GLY A 124 -13.38 34.93 5.58
N ALA A 125 -13.39 34.15 6.65
CA ALA A 125 -14.60 33.46 7.06
C ALA A 125 -15.64 34.54 7.44
N PRO A 126 -16.93 34.38 7.09
CA PRO A 126 -17.97 35.09 7.82
C PRO A 126 -17.88 34.67 9.29
N ALA A 127 -17.84 35.67 10.16
CA ALA A 127 -17.86 35.52 11.60
C ALA A 127 -19.14 34.81 12.09
N ASP A 128 -18.97 34.13 13.21
CA ASP A 128 -20.00 33.72 14.17
C ASP A 128 -21.19 32.92 13.64
N SER A 129 -21.01 31.61 13.64
CA SER A 129 -22.05 30.76 14.23
C SER A 129 -21.48 30.16 15.51
N ALA A 130 -22.08 30.53 16.65
CA ALA A 130 -21.82 29.90 17.93
C ALA A 130 -21.90 28.37 17.79
N PRO A 131 -21.16 27.57 18.59
CA PRO A 131 -21.40 26.14 18.64
C PRO A 131 -22.80 25.95 19.22
N VAL A 132 -23.78 25.73 18.35
CA VAL A 132 -25.04 25.15 18.75
C VAL A 132 -24.69 23.71 19.07
N THR A 133 -24.36 23.45 20.33
CA THR A 133 -24.28 22.11 20.89
C THR A 133 -25.70 21.56 20.96
N ASP A 134 -26.29 21.27 19.81
CA ASP A 134 -27.48 20.47 19.76
C ASP A 134 -27.02 19.01 19.80
N ALA A 135 -27.13 18.39 20.97
CA ALA A 135 -26.75 17.00 21.17
C ALA A 135 -27.45 16.08 20.16
N ASP A 136 -28.63 16.49 19.70
CA ASP A 136 -29.43 15.80 18.68
C ASP A 136 -28.78 15.90 17.28
N ALA A 137 -28.18 17.04 16.93
CA ALA A 137 -27.46 17.18 15.67
C ALA A 137 -26.20 16.31 15.63
N ALA A 138 -25.45 16.25 16.75
CA ALA A 138 -24.29 15.38 16.87
C ALA A 138 -24.68 13.89 16.82
N ALA A 139 -25.78 13.50 17.46
CA ALA A 139 -26.31 12.14 17.41
C ALA A 139 -26.78 11.75 15.99
N SER A 140 -27.48 12.64 15.30
CA SER A 140 -27.92 12.44 13.92
C SER A 140 -26.72 12.29 12.96
N ARG A 141 -25.69 13.11 13.14
CA ARG A 141 -24.43 13.00 12.40
C ARG A 141 -23.74 11.65 12.65
N ASP A 142 -23.60 11.24 13.92
CA ASP A 142 -22.97 9.96 14.26
C ASP A 142 -23.73 8.77 13.66
N ALA A 143 -25.07 8.83 13.64
CA ALA A 143 -25.92 7.81 13.03
C ALA A 143 -25.74 7.76 11.50
N ALA A 144 -25.69 8.91 10.82
CA ALA A 144 -25.45 8.97 9.38
C ALA A 144 -24.06 8.41 9.00
N VAL A 145 -23.03 8.69 9.79
CA VAL A 145 -21.69 8.15 9.58
C VAL A 145 -21.64 6.64 9.87
N ALA A 146 -22.38 6.15 10.86
CA ALA A 146 -22.51 4.71 11.13
C ALA A 146 -23.23 3.98 9.99
N GLU A 147 -24.28 4.57 9.40
CA GLU A 147 -24.96 4.03 8.22
C GLU A 147 -24.01 3.97 7.01
N GLN A 148 -23.19 5.00 6.80
CA GLN A 148 -22.16 5.00 5.76
C GLN A 148 -21.10 3.91 6.02
N ALA A 149 -20.61 3.77 7.25
CA ALA A 149 -19.67 2.72 7.64
C ALA A 149 -20.22 1.31 7.34
N PHE A 150 -21.49 1.08 7.67
CA PHE A 150 -22.20 -0.16 7.37
C PHE A 150 -22.32 -0.42 5.86
N ALA A 151 -22.74 0.59 5.10
CA ALA A 151 -22.88 0.49 3.65
C ALA A 151 -21.54 0.22 2.94
N SER A 152 -20.47 0.87 3.38
CA SER A 152 -19.11 0.66 2.84
C SER A 152 -18.56 -0.72 3.16
N SER A 153 -18.76 -1.21 4.39
CA SER A 153 -18.39 -2.58 4.75
C SER A 153 -19.15 -3.62 3.91
N GLY A 154 -20.46 -3.44 3.73
CA GLY A 154 -21.28 -4.31 2.88
C GLY A 154 -20.88 -4.28 1.40
N SER A 155 -20.48 -3.10 0.89
CA SER A 155 -19.97 -2.91 -0.48
C SER A 155 -18.60 -3.57 -0.68
N LEU A 156 -17.69 -3.44 0.29
CA LEU A 156 -16.40 -4.12 0.29
C LEU A 156 -16.58 -5.65 0.26
N SER A 157 -17.52 -6.17 1.04
CA SER A 157 -17.89 -7.59 1.04
C SER A 157 -18.35 -8.07 -0.35
N ASP A 158 -19.16 -7.29 -1.07
CA ASP A 158 -19.55 -7.63 -2.45
C ASP A 158 -18.36 -7.64 -3.39
N ILE A 159 -17.48 -6.63 -3.31
CA ILE A 159 -16.27 -6.56 -4.13
C ILE A 159 -15.41 -7.81 -3.93
N LEU A 160 -15.20 -8.24 -2.68
CA LEU A 160 -14.44 -9.46 -2.39
C LEU A 160 -15.14 -10.72 -2.94
N HIS A 161 -16.46 -10.85 -2.81
CA HIS A 161 -17.19 -11.98 -3.41
C HIS A 161 -17.10 -12.00 -4.95
N ILE A 162 -17.17 -10.84 -5.59
CA ILE A 162 -17.03 -10.71 -7.05
C ILE A 162 -15.61 -11.07 -7.50
N ALA A 163 -14.59 -10.61 -6.75
CA ALA A 163 -13.18 -10.88 -7.01
C ALA A 163 -12.82 -12.35 -6.77
N LEU A 164 -13.44 -12.99 -5.78
CA LEU A 164 -13.34 -14.44 -5.54
C LEU A 164 -13.91 -15.24 -6.73
N ALA A 165 -15.04 -14.82 -7.28
CA ALA A 165 -15.64 -15.47 -8.44
C ALA A 165 -14.84 -15.27 -9.73
N ALA A 166 -14.34 -14.05 -9.97
CA ALA A 166 -13.41 -13.76 -11.05
C ALA A 166 -12.51 -12.56 -10.69
N PRO A 167 -11.17 -12.72 -10.70
CA PRO A 167 -10.20 -11.67 -10.37
C PRO A 167 -10.46 -10.36 -11.09
N LEU A 168 -10.23 -9.23 -10.42
CA LEU A 168 -10.44 -7.91 -11.02
C LEU A 168 -9.18 -7.48 -11.77
N SER A 169 -9.33 -7.06 -13.02
CA SER A 169 -8.24 -6.50 -13.82
C SER A 169 -7.64 -5.22 -13.20
N ARG A 170 -6.30 -5.15 -13.18
CA ARG A 170 -5.48 -4.04 -12.66
C ARG A 170 -4.67 -3.40 -13.79
N ILE A 171 -4.67 -2.07 -13.90
CA ILE A 171 -3.89 -1.33 -14.91
C ILE A 171 -2.46 -1.06 -14.43
N GLY A 172 -1.57 -0.60 -15.33
CA GLY A 172 -0.14 -0.43 -15.03
C GLY A 172 0.19 0.55 -13.88
N THR A 173 -0.67 1.53 -13.63
CA THR A 173 -0.56 2.44 -12.47
C THR A 173 -0.98 1.79 -11.15
N GLY A 174 -1.52 0.59 -11.22
CA GLY A 174 -2.06 -0.15 -10.11
C GLY A 174 -3.55 0.06 -9.84
N ALA A 175 -4.22 0.96 -10.55
CA ALA A 175 -5.65 1.21 -10.36
C ALA A 175 -6.54 0.09 -10.93
N LEU A 176 -7.83 0.14 -10.59
CA LEU A 176 -8.86 -0.74 -11.14
C LEU A 176 -9.11 -0.44 -12.62
N GLY A 177 -9.25 -1.48 -13.45
CA GLY A 177 -9.59 -1.31 -14.87
C GLY A 177 -11.01 -0.76 -15.08
N ALA A 178 -11.22 0.06 -16.12
CA ALA A 178 -12.52 0.68 -16.40
C ALA A 178 -13.67 -0.34 -16.62
N THR A 179 -13.36 -1.50 -17.21
CA THR A 179 -14.32 -2.60 -17.38
C THR A 179 -14.76 -3.18 -16.04
N GLU A 180 -13.82 -3.36 -15.11
CA GLU A 180 -14.14 -3.88 -13.77
C GLU A 180 -14.93 -2.86 -12.96
N ARG A 181 -14.61 -1.57 -13.09
CA ARG A 181 -15.39 -0.50 -12.46
C ARG A 181 -16.85 -0.55 -12.89
N ARG A 182 -17.09 -0.70 -14.20
CA ARG A 182 -18.45 -0.88 -14.74
C ARG A 182 -19.11 -2.15 -14.20
N ARG A 183 -18.38 -3.27 -14.18
CA ARG A 183 -18.86 -4.55 -13.63
C ARG A 183 -19.30 -4.42 -12.16
N LEU A 184 -18.51 -3.74 -11.33
CA LEU A 184 -18.85 -3.51 -9.92
C LEU A 184 -20.12 -2.66 -9.77
N ILE A 185 -20.31 -1.64 -10.60
CA ILE A 185 -21.55 -0.84 -10.60
C ILE A 185 -22.76 -1.66 -11.08
N GLU A 186 -22.64 -2.36 -12.20
CA GLU A 186 -23.72 -3.18 -12.77
C GLU A 186 -24.13 -4.34 -11.86
N SER A 187 -23.18 -4.89 -11.09
CA SER A 187 -23.46 -5.89 -10.06
C SER A 187 -24.17 -5.33 -8.84
N GLY A 188 -24.23 -4.00 -8.71
CA GLY A 188 -24.73 -3.29 -7.55
C GLY A 188 -23.71 -3.13 -6.43
N ALA A 189 -22.51 -3.72 -6.51
CA ALA A 189 -21.47 -3.71 -5.47
C ALA A 189 -21.03 -2.31 -5.02
N VAL A 190 -21.13 -1.32 -5.89
CA VAL A 190 -20.92 0.11 -5.59
C VAL A 190 -21.88 0.95 -6.44
N ALA A 191 -22.24 2.14 -5.97
CA ALA A 191 -23.11 3.05 -6.72
C ALA A 191 -22.33 3.95 -7.69
N GLU A 192 -21.08 4.29 -7.36
CA GLU A 192 -20.30 5.31 -8.04
C GLU A 192 -18.92 4.80 -8.46
N PRO A 193 -18.34 5.33 -9.55
CA PRO A 193 -16.99 5.02 -9.99
C PRO A 193 -15.92 5.20 -8.91
N ASP A 194 -15.95 6.32 -8.20
CA ASP A 194 -14.93 6.68 -7.21
C ASP A 194 -14.99 5.75 -5.99
N ALA A 195 -16.20 5.36 -5.57
CA ALA A 195 -16.40 4.38 -4.52
C ALA A 195 -15.76 3.01 -4.85
N ALA A 196 -15.74 2.63 -6.13
CA ALA A 196 -15.07 1.40 -6.57
C ALA A 196 -13.56 1.48 -6.35
N ASP A 197 -12.94 2.58 -6.79
CA ASP A 197 -11.50 2.79 -6.68
C ASP A 197 -11.08 2.92 -5.21
N GLU A 198 -11.84 3.70 -4.42
CA GLU A 198 -11.61 3.90 -2.98
C GLU A 198 -11.74 2.59 -2.19
N LEU A 199 -12.78 1.78 -2.45
CA LEU A 199 -12.97 0.51 -1.73
C LEU A 199 -11.95 -0.56 -2.11
N VAL A 200 -11.50 -0.60 -3.38
CA VAL A 200 -10.39 -1.48 -3.78
C VAL A 200 -9.08 -1.06 -3.11
N GLU A 201 -8.81 0.24 -3.02
CA GLU A 201 -7.64 0.77 -2.29
C GLU A 201 -7.73 0.48 -0.78
N ILE A 202 -8.91 0.63 -0.18
CA ILE A 202 -9.17 0.26 1.22
C ILE A 202 -8.92 -1.24 1.43
N ALA A 203 -9.43 -2.11 0.54
CA ALA A 203 -9.20 -3.54 0.60
C ALA A 203 -7.70 -3.87 0.53
N HIS A 204 -6.97 -3.16 -0.33
CA HIS A 204 -5.54 -3.36 -0.50
C HIS A 204 -4.75 -2.99 0.76
N ARG A 205 -5.02 -1.81 1.34
CA ARG A 205 -4.38 -1.34 2.58
C ARG A 205 -4.75 -2.17 3.80
N ALA A 206 -5.95 -2.73 3.82
CA ALA A 206 -6.36 -3.68 4.85
C ALA A 206 -5.80 -5.09 4.62
N GLY A 207 -5.06 -5.33 3.54
CA GLY A 207 -4.51 -6.65 3.22
C GLY A 207 -5.54 -7.68 2.79
N LEU A 208 -6.75 -7.24 2.40
CA LEU A 208 -7.85 -8.10 1.93
C LEU A 208 -7.75 -8.39 0.42
N LEU A 209 -7.17 -7.45 -0.33
CA LEU A 209 -6.78 -7.59 -1.73
C LEU A 209 -5.27 -7.40 -1.89
N ALA A 210 -4.67 -8.12 -2.83
CA ALA A 210 -3.30 -7.89 -3.26
C ALA A 210 -3.21 -7.82 -4.78
N GLY A 211 -2.36 -6.91 -5.27
CA GLY A 211 -2.08 -6.76 -6.69
C GLY A 211 -1.02 -7.77 -7.12
N GLN A 212 -1.39 -8.72 -7.97
CA GLN A 212 -0.49 -9.73 -8.52
C GLN A 212 -0.64 -9.76 -10.05
N ASP A 213 0.49 -9.59 -10.75
CA ASP A 213 0.51 -9.38 -12.19
C ASP A 213 -0.42 -8.22 -12.62
N ARG A 214 -1.43 -8.53 -13.43
CA ARG A 214 -2.46 -7.62 -13.92
C ARG A 214 -3.81 -7.81 -13.24
N HIS A 215 -3.83 -8.41 -12.05
CA HIS A 215 -5.06 -8.70 -11.33
C HIS A 215 -4.99 -8.26 -9.87
N TRP A 216 -6.15 -7.93 -9.32
CA TRP A 216 -6.42 -7.90 -7.90
C TRP A 216 -6.99 -9.26 -7.50
N LEU A 217 -6.33 -9.90 -6.53
CA LEU A 217 -6.71 -11.20 -5.98
C LEU A 217 -7.07 -11.03 -4.51
N VAL A 218 -8.05 -11.80 -4.06
CA VAL A 218 -8.43 -11.86 -2.64
C VAL A 218 -7.37 -12.63 -1.87
N THR A 219 -6.98 -12.12 -0.72
CA THR A 219 -6.00 -12.77 0.16
C THR A 219 -6.69 -13.78 1.09
N ALA A 220 -5.92 -14.63 1.78
CA ALA A 220 -6.46 -15.48 2.83
C ALA A 220 -7.13 -14.65 3.96
N ALA A 221 -6.56 -13.50 4.31
CA ALA A 221 -7.15 -12.55 5.25
C ALA A 221 -8.49 -12.01 4.74
N GLY A 222 -8.60 -11.69 3.44
CA GLY A 222 -9.86 -11.31 2.79
C GLY A 222 -10.97 -12.36 2.93
N VAL A 223 -10.64 -13.64 2.75
CA VAL A 223 -11.60 -14.74 2.94
C VAL A 223 -12.02 -14.87 4.41
N GLN A 224 -11.08 -14.71 5.35
CA GLN A 224 -11.39 -14.74 6.78
C GLN A 224 -12.27 -13.56 7.20
N TRP A 225 -11.97 -12.36 6.69
CA TRP A 225 -12.70 -11.12 6.97
C TRP A 225 -14.17 -11.21 6.55
N LEU A 226 -14.50 -11.92 5.45
CA LEU A 226 -15.89 -12.16 5.05
C LEU A 226 -16.70 -12.93 6.11
N ARG A 227 -16.04 -13.65 7.03
CA ARG A 227 -16.65 -14.46 8.10
C ARG A 227 -16.68 -13.75 9.45
N THR A 228 -16.17 -12.52 9.58
CA THR A 228 -16.17 -11.78 10.84
C THR A 228 -17.43 -10.90 10.97
N GLY A 229 -17.83 -10.59 12.22
CA GLY A 229 -18.99 -9.75 12.52
C GLY A 229 -18.84 -8.33 11.99
N THR A 230 -19.96 -7.63 11.83
CA THR A 230 -20.03 -6.30 11.21
C THR A 230 -19.10 -5.27 11.87
N VAL A 231 -19.15 -5.14 13.21
CA VAL A 231 -18.28 -4.21 13.95
C VAL A 231 -16.82 -4.61 13.85
N ALA A 232 -16.51 -5.90 13.99
CA ALA A 232 -15.15 -6.41 13.88
C ALA A 232 -14.54 -6.13 12.50
N ARG A 233 -15.31 -6.36 11.42
CA ARG A 233 -14.91 -6.03 10.04
C ARG A 233 -14.54 -4.57 9.88
N TRP A 234 -15.39 -3.70 10.42
CA TRP A 234 -15.16 -2.26 10.36
C TRP A 234 -13.88 -1.87 11.12
N THR A 235 -13.72 -2.37 12.35
CA THR A 235 -12.60 -2.06 13.23
C THR A 235 -11.27 -2.52 12.65
N GLU A 236 -11.21 -3.72 12.07
CA GLU A 236 -9.99 -4.27 11.46
C GLU A 236 -9.48 -3.39 10.31
N VAL A 237 -10.38 -3.03 9.39
CA VAL A 237 -10.04 -2.16 8.25
C VAL A 237 -9.72 -0.73 8.71
N ALA A 238 -10.46 -0.18 9.67
CA ALA A 238 -10.21 1.16 10.19
C ALA A 238 -8.84 1.26 10.89
N ALA A 239 -8.45 0.22 11.63
CA ALA A 239 -7.13 0.11 12.23
C ALA A 239 -6.02 0.02 11.17
N ALA A 240 -6.23 -0.77 10.11
CA ALA A 240 -5.30 -0.88 9.00
C ALA A 240 -5.13 0.43 8.24
N LEU A 241 -6.23 1.14 7.94
CA LEU A 241 -6.19 2.46 7.31
C LEU A 241 -5.40 3.47 8.15
N ARG A 242 -5.65 3.53 9.46
CA ARG A 242 -4.90 4.39 10.38
C ARG A 242 -3.40 4.05 10.39
N ALA A 243 -3.06 2.76 10.39
CA ALA A 243 -1.67 2.31 10.41
C ALA A 243 -0.91 2.72 9.14
N HIS A 244 -1.60 2.75 8.00
CA HIS A 244 -1.04 3.14 6.69
C HIS A 244 -1.06 4.65 6.43
N LEU A 245 -1.60 5.48 7.34
CA LEU A 245 -1.57 6.93 7.17
C LEU A 245 -0.13 7.44 7.09
N PRO A 246 0.17 8.37 6.16
CA PRO A 246 1.49 8.99 6.07
C PRO A 246 1.91 9.65 7.39
N ALA A 247 3.19 9.55 7.74
CA ALA A 247 3.72 10.09 9.01
C ALA A 247 3.41 11.58 9.21
N ALA A 248 3.39 12.38 8.13
CA ALA A 248 3.15 13.81 8.20
C ALA A 248 1.74 14.21 8.66
N VAL A 249 0.74 13.34 8.46
CA VAL A 249 -0.63 13.57 8.94
C VAL A 249 -0.93 12.89 10.26
N ARG A 250 0.01 12.10 10.79
CA ARG A 250 -0.15 11.39 12.06
C ARG A 250 0.18 12.27 13.27
N THR A 251 -0.41 11.92 14.40
CA THR A 251 -0.02 12.44 15.71
C THR A 251 1.00 11.52 16.36
N SER A 252 1.74 12.02 17.35
CA SER A 252 2.68 11.21 18.14
C SER A 252 1.98 10.09 18.92
N ALA A 253 0.71 10.26 19.27
CA ALA A 253 -0.12 9.24 19.91
C ALA A 253 -0.59 8.13 18.95
N GLY A 254 -0.27 8.21 17.66
CA GLY A 254 -0.66 7.21 16.66
C GLY A 254 -2.01 7.47 15.98
N GLY A 255 -2.65 8.60 16.29
CA GLY A 255 -3.84 9.11 15.62
C GLY A 255 -3.54 9.94 14.38
N TRP A 256 -4.48 10.79 13.97
CA TRP A 256 -4.30 11.74 12.86
C TRP A 256 -4.61 13.19 13.25
N ARG A 257 -3.94 14.11 12.57
CA ARG A 257 -4.14 15.56 12.72
C ARG A 257 -5.47 15.97 12.08
N SER A 258 -5.98 17.13 12.45
CA SER A 258 -7.18 17.70 11.80
C SER A 258 -7.01 17.80 10.28
N LEU A 259 -8.06 17.44 9.53
CA LEU A 259 -8.01 17.26 8.07
C LEU A 259 -7.68 18.54 7.30
N ASP A 260 -8.01 19.73 7.83
CA ASP A 260 -7.66 21.04 7.26
C ASP A 260 -6.14 21.23 7.13
N ARG A 261 -5.36 20.58 7.98
CA ARG A 261 -3.89 20.66 7.97
C ARG A 261 -3.23 19.67 7.02
N TRP A 262 -3.98 18.72 6.45
CA TRP A 262 -3.39 17.65 5.67
C TRP A 262 -2.77 18.16 4.37
N ALA A 263 -3.46 19.04 3.64
CA ALA A 263 -2.97 19.58 2.37
C ALA A 263 -1.62 20.31 2.50
N GLY A 264 -1.35 20.91 3.66
CA GLY A 264 -0.09 21.61 3.96
C GLY A 264 0.97 20.75 4.67
N ALA A 265 0.74 19.45 4.87
CA ALA A 265 1.64 18.63 5.70
C ALA A 265 3.03 18.42 5.09
N HIS A 266 3.16 18.46 3.76
CA HIS A 266 4.43 18.51 3.01
C HIS A 266 4.44 19.72 2.06
N PRO A 267 4.83 20.91 2.52
CA PRO A 267 4.73 22.14 1.73
C PRO A 267 5.56 22.14 0.44
N PHE A 268 6.64 21.36 0.38
CA PHE A 268 7.54 21.28 -0.76
C PHE A 268 7.19 20.16 -1.75
N ASP A 269 6.16 19.34 -1.49
CA ASP A 269 5.67 18.34 -2.44
C ASP A 269 4.46 18.88 -3.22
N PRO A 270 4.60 19.25 -4.50
CA PRO A 270 3.48 19.78 -5.29
C PRO A 270 2.37 18.75 -5.54
N ALA A 271 2.67 17.45 -5.46
CA ALA A 271 1.68 16.39 -5.62
C ALA A 271 0.96 16.06 -4.30
N TRP A 272 1.46 16.55 -3.16
CA TRP A 272 0.95 16.19 -1.85
C TRP A 272 -0.48 16.61 -1.57
N PRO A 273 -0.96 17.82 -1.91
CA PRO A 273 -2.34 18.21 -1.64
C PRO A 273 -3.36 17.23 -2.25
N GLN A 274 -3.09 16.74 -3.46
CA GLN A 274 -3.94 15.74 -4.11
C GLN A 274 -3.87 14.39 -3.40
N ARG A 275 -2.67 13.93 -2.98
CA ARG A 275 -2.53 12.70 -2.20
C ARG A 275 -3.27 12.80 -0.86
N ALA A 276 -3.09 13.89 -0.13
CA ALA A 276 -3.79 14.17 1.12
C ALA A 276 -5.32 14.16 0.95
N HIS A 277 -5.82 14.70 -0.16
CA HIS A 277 -7.25 14.63 -0.49
C HIS A 277 -7.71 13.17 -0.70
N SER A 278 -6.95 12.38 -1.47
CA SER A 278 -7.25 10.95 -1.66
C SER A 278 -7.22 10.17 -0.34
N GLU A 279 -6.25 10.42 0.54
CA GLU A 279 -6.17 9.81 1.87
C GLU A 279 -7.41 10.13 2.72
N ALA A 280 -7.85 11.39 2.72
CA ALA A 280 -9.03 11.82 3.43
C ALA A 280 -10.32 11.20 2.85
N ALA A 281 -10.37 11.00 1.53
CA ALA A 281 -11.49 10.33 0.86
C ALA A 281 -11.64 8.87 1.33
N LEU A 282 -10.53 8.13 1.53
CA LEU A 282 -10.59 6.76 2.07
C LEU A 282 -11.17 6.73 3.50
N LEU A 283 -10.72 7.64 4.37
CA LEU A 283 -11.25 7.75 5.73
C LEU A 283 -12.75 8.07 5.74
N ARG A 284 -13.18 9.01 4.89
CA ARG A 284 -14.61 9.33 4.73
C ARG A 284 -15.38 8.16 4.18
N ARG A 285 -14.90 7.50 3.12
CA ARG A 285 -15.54 6.31 2.52
C ARG A 285 -15.77 5.24 3.58
N TRP A 286 -14.78 4.99 4.45
CA TRP A 286 -14.92 3.99 5.50
C TRP A 286 -15.72 4.48 6.73
N GLY A 287 -16.23 5.71 6.74
CA GLY A 287 -17.01 6.24 7.86
C GLY A 287 -16.17 6.54 9.11
N MET A 288 -14.86 6.79 8.96
CA MET A 288 -13.99 7.18 10.07
C MET A 288 -14.05 8.68 10.37
N VAL A 289 -14.49 9.47 9.38
CA VAL A 289 -14.58 10.93 9.42
C VAL A 289 -15.86 11.37 8.73
N ALA A 290 -16.59 12.29 9.35
CA ALA A 290 -17.81 12.88 8.81
C ALA A 290 -17.50 13.90 7.68
N PRO A 291 -18.51 14.33 6.89
CA PRO A 291 -18.30 15.32 5.82
C PRO A 291 -17.69 16.65 6.29
N ASP A 292 -17.95 17.05 7.53
CA ASP A 292 -17.39 18.24 8.19
C ASP A 292 -15.90 18.09 8.57
N GLY A 293 -15.32 16.89 8.44
CA GLY A 293 -13.93 16.60 8.76
C GLY A 293 -13.71 16.09 10.19
N GLU A 294 -14.75 16.00 11.01
CA GLU A 294 -14.66 15.53 12.39
C GLU A 294 -14.94 14.03 12.51
N ALA A 295 -14.28 13.37 13.46
CA ALA A 295 -14.61 11.97 13.76
C ALA A 295 -15.97 11.86 14.46
N PRO A 296 -16.79 10.83 14.18
CA PRO A 296 -17.96 10.52 15.02
C PRO A 296 -17.50 10.12 16.43
N ARG A 297 -18.36 10.28 17.45
CA ARG A 297 -17.97 10.03 18.85
C ARG A 297 -17.38 8.64 19.08
N TRP A 298 -17.95 7.63 18.43
CA TRP A 298 -17.47 6.24 18.54
C TRP A 298 -16.09 6.02 17.89
N ALA A 299 -15.70 6.83 16.88
CA ALA A 299 -14.38 6.78 16.23
C ALA A 299 -13.38 7.83 16.74
N ALA A 300 -13.79 8.79 17.57
CA ALA A 300 -12.90 9.81 18.12
C ALA A 300 -11.68 9.24 18.88
N PRO A 301 -11.81 8.15 19.67
CA PRO A 301 -10.64 7.48 20.25
C PRO A 301 -9.64 6.98 19.20
N LEU A 302 -10.13 6.46 18.07
CA LEU A 302 -9.30 5.98 16.97
C LEU A 302 -8.52 7.14 16.33
N ALA A 303 -9.18 8.29 16.15
CA ALA A 303 -8.59 9.54 15.67
C ALA A 303 -7.49 10.08 16.60
N ALA A 304 -7.63 9.84 17.90
CA ALA A 304 -6.64 10.19 18.92
C ALA A 304 -5.50 9.16 19.06
N GLY A 305 -5.57 8.00 18.38
CA GLY A 305 -4.55 6.94 18.45
C GLY A 305 -4.89 5.77 19.38
N SER A 306 -6.04 5.79 20.04
CA SER A 306 -6.54 4.72 20.92
C SER A 306 -7.41 3.70 20.15
N ALA A 307 -7.94 2.69 20.84
CA ALA A 307 -8.92 1.76 20.27
C ALA A 307 -10.29 2.44 20.09
N VAL A 308 -11.02 2.06 19.04
CA VAL A 308 -12.40 2.55 18.77
C VAL A 308 -13.38 2.14 19.89
N ASP A 309 -14.39 2.96 20.15
CA ASP A 309 -15.56 2.58 20.96
C ASP A 309 -16.49 1.68 20.13
N THR A 310 -16.28 0.37 20.25
CA THR A 310 -17.06 -0.64 19.53
C THR A 310 -18.51 -0.72 20.01
N ASP A 311 -18.77 -0.43 21.29
CA ASP A 311 -20.12 -0.49 21.86
C ASP A 311 -20.96 0.68 21.34
N GLY A 312 -20.36 1.87 21.29
CA GLY A 312 -20.95 3.06 20.67
C GLY A 312 -21.32 2.84 19.21
N LEU A 313 -20.44 2.21 18.43
CA LEU A 313 -20.74 1.84 17.04
C LEU A 313 -21.85 0.78 16.97
N GLN A 314 -21.78 -0.28 17.78
CA GLN A 314 -22.74 -1.39 17.76
C GLN A 314 -24.18 -0.92 18.04
N MET A 315 -24.37 0.07 18.91
CA MET A 315 -25.70 0.64 19.22
C MET A 315 -26.34 1.38 18.03
N LEU A 316 -25.53 1.85 17.07
CA LEU A 316 -26.00 2.58 15.90
C LEU A 316 -26.22 1.67 14.68
N LEU A 317 -25.77 0.42 14.74
CA LEU A 317 -25.85 -0.53 13.64
C LEU A 317 -27.04 -1.49 13.79
N PRO A 318 -27.66 -1.93 12.67
CA PRO A 318 -28.66 -2.99 12.70
C PRO A 318 -28.08 -4.27 13.30
N SER A 319 -28.84 -4.94 14.17
CA SER A 319 -28.46 -6.25 14.71
C SER A 319 -28.42 -7.34 13.63
N GLU A 320 -27.44 -8.23 13.71
CA GLU A 320 -27.31 -9.36 12.81
C GLU A 320 -28.40 -10.40 13.06
N VAL A 321 -28.98 -10.94 11.98
CA VAL A 321 -30.02 -11.97 12.02
C VAL A 321 -29.45 -13.32 11.63
N ASP A 322 -30.04 -14.40 12.13
CA ASP A 322 -29.63 -15.79 11.88
C ASP A 322 -30.64 -16.57 11.04
N ARG A 323 -31.72 -15.91 10.57
CA ARG A 323 -32.80 -16.54 9.81
C ARG A 323 -33.26 -15.70 8.63
N VAL A 324 -33.81 -16.37 7.62
CA VAL A 324 -34.34 -15.77 6.38
C VAL A 324 -35.76 -16.27 6.08
N TYR A 325 -36.48 -15.55 5.23
CA TYR A 325 -37.73 -16.01 4.63
C TYR A 325 -37.44 -16.62 3.25
N LEU A 326 -37.71 -17.91 3.07
CA LEU A 326 -37.65 -18.54 1.75
C LEU A 326 -39.00 -18.44 1.04
N GLN A 327 -38.99 -17.97 -0.20
CA GLN A 327 -40.18 -17.72 -1.01
C GLN A 327 -40.31 -18.72 -2.17
N ASN A 328 -41.53 -18.85 -2.71
CA ASN A 328 -41.84 -19.78 -3.79
C ASN A 328 -41.26 -19.37 -5.17
N ASP A 329 -40.75 -18.15 -5.31
CA ASP A 329 -40.14 -17.61 -6.53
C ASP A 329 -38.61 -17.77 -6.57
N LEU A 330 -38.10 -18.74 -5.80
CA LEU A 330 -36.66 -19.06 -5.66
C LEU A 330 -35.86 -17.88 -5.10
N THR A 331 -36.43 -17.16 -4.13
CA THR A 331 -35.73 -16.11 -3.41
C THR A 331 -35.66 -16.37 -1.91
N ALA A 332 -34.62 -15.83 -1.26
CA ALA A 332 -34.53 -15.68 0.18
C ALA A 332 -34.51 -14.20 0.54
N ILE A 333 -35.26 -13.80 1.56
CA ILE A 333 -35.26 -12.44 2.12
C ILE A 333 -34.70 -12.50 3.53
N ALA A 334 -33.56 -11.86 3.76
CA ALA A 334 -33.02 -11.61 5.10
C ALA A 334 -33.57 -10.27 5.63
N PRO A 335 -34.26 -10.25 6.79
CA PRO A 335 -34.87 -9.03 7.35
C PRO A 335 -33.86 -8.03 7.94
N GLY A 336 -32.57 -8.38 7.96
CA GLY A 336 -31.46 -7.56 8.42
C GLY A 336 -30.14 -8.13 7.90
N PRO A 337 -28.98 -7.58 8.32
CA PRO A 337 -27.69 -8.17 7.99
C PRO A 337 -27.62 -9.60 8.50
N LEU A 338 -27.43 -10.56 7.59
CA LEU A 338 -27.32 -11.95 7.97
C LEU A 338 -25.97 -12.18 8.66
N GLN A 339 -25.94 -13.05 9.68
CA GLN A 339 -24.69 -13.42 10.33
C GLN A 339 -23.64 -13.84 9.30
N PRO A 340 -22.37 -13.41 9.45
CA PRO A 340 -21.34 -13.52 8.41
C PRO A 340 -21.15 -14.93 7.85
N GLN A 341 -21.15 -15.94 8.72
CA GLN A 341 -20.94 -17.34 8.31
C GLN A 341 -22.12 -17.86 7.47
N LEU A 342 -23.34 -17.42 7.78
CA LEU A 342 -24.54 -17.76 7.03
C LEU A 342 -24.59 -17.01 5.70
N ASP A 343 -24.18 -15.73 5.65
CA ASP A 343 -24.10 -14.94 4.42
C ASP A 343 -23.10 -15.53 3.43
N VAL A 344 -21.88 -15.86 3.88
CA VAL A 344 -20.86 -16.49 3.04
C VAL A 344 -21.36 -17.80 2.43
N ARG A 345 -22.03 -18.65 3.24
CA ARG A 345 -22.58 -19.91 2.76
C ARG A 345 -23.80 -19.72 1.85
N LEU A 346 -24.69 -18.78 2.16
CA LEU A 346 -25.85 -18.50 1.31
C LEU A 346 -25.41 -17.95 -0.07
N ARG A 347 -24.39 -17.09 -0.11
CA ARG A 347 -23.80 -16.56 -1.34
C ARG A 347 -23.10 -17.60 -2.20
N SER A 348 -22.66 -18.72 -1.63
CA SER A 348 -22.07 -19.80 -2.43
C SER A 348 -23.12 -20.58 -3.23
N MET A 349 -24.42 -20.38 -2.96
CA MET A 349 -25.54 -21.09 -3.62
C MET A 349 -26.63 -20.16 -4.18
N ALA A 350 -26.55 -18.85 -3.91
CA ALA A 350 -27.50 -17.85 -4.36
C ALA A 350 -26.79 -16.53 -4.69
N ARG A 351 -27.34 -15.77 -5.63
CA ARG A 351 -26.85 -14.42 -5.96
C ARG A 351 -27.59 -13.37 -5.14
N ARG A 352 -26.88 -12.44 -4.47
CA ARG A 352 -27.49 -11.26 -3.84
C ARG A 352 -27.97 -10.29 -4.93
N GLU A 353 -29.24 -9.89 -4.88
CA GLU A 353 -29.86 -8.93 -5.82
C GLU A 353 -29.98 -7.51 -5.24
N SER A 354 -30.17 -7.38 -3.91
CA SER A 354 -30.39 -6.08 -3.26
C SER A 354 -29.71 -6.00 -1.89
N ARG A 355 -29.39 -4.76 -1.49
CA ARG A 355 -28.71 -4.35 -0.25
C ARG A 355 -29.54 -3.41 0.63
N ALA A 356 -30.84 -3.29 0.37
CA ALA A 356 -31.73 -2.43 1.16
C ALA A 356 -31.87 -2.94 2.61
N GLN A 357 -32.79 -2.37 3.39
CA GLN A 357 -33.07 -2.80 4.77
C GLN A 357 -33.34 -4.32 4.89
N ALA A 358 -33.82 -4.95 3.81
CA ALA A 358 -33.83 -6.40 3.65
C ALA A 358 -32.96 -6.81 2.45
N SER A 359 -32.10 -7.81 2.65
CA SER A 359 -31.27 -8.37 1.59
C SER A 359 -32.01 -9.51 0.88
N THR A 360 -32.08 -9.44 -0.46
CA THR A 360 -32.71 -10.48 -1.29
C THR A 360 -31.64 -11.30 -1.99
N TYR A 361 -31.78 -12.62 -1.93
CA TYR A 361 -30.93 -13.60 -2.60
C TYR A 361 -31.78 -14.40 -3.57
N ARG A 362 -31.29 -14.60 -4.80
CA ARG A 362 -31.95 -15.43 -5.80
C ARG A 362 -31.18 -16.71 -6.03
N PHE A 363 -31.87 -17.83 -5.96
CA PHE A 363 -31.37 -19.13 -6.38
C PHE A 363 -31.65 -19.32 -7.86
N THR A 364 -30.66 -19.83 -8.60
CA THR A 364 -30.81 -20.26 -9.98
C THR A 364 -30.20 -21.65 -10.14
N ALA A 365 -30.55 -22.34 -11.24
CA ALA A 365 -29.88 -23.60 -11.58
C ALA A 365 -28.36 -23.44 -11.64
N ASP A 366 -27.88 -22.30 -12.15
CA ASP A 366 -26.45 -21.98 -12.26
C ASP A 366 -25.81 -21.81 -10.86
N THR A 367 -26.40 -21.02 -9.95
CA THR A 367 -25.83 -20.82 -8.61
C THR A 367 -25.84 -22.11 -7.78
N LEU A 368 -26.86 -22.95 -7.95
CA LEU A 368 -26.92 -24.27 -7.31
C LEU A 368 -25.89 -25.24 -7.90
N ALA A 369 -25.69 -25.22 -9.22
CA ALA A 369 -24.67 -26.04 -9.88
C ALA A 369 -23.25 -25.64 -9.46
N ASP A 370 -22.99 -24.34 -9.27
CA ASP A 370 -21.73 -23.83 -8.73
C ASP A 370 -21.49 -24.32 -7.30
N ALA A 371 -22.52 -24.30 -6.43
CA ALA A 371 -22.42 -24.83 -5.08
C ALA A 371 -22.09 -26.33 -5.05
N LEU A 372 -22.76 -27.12 -5.89
CA LEU A 372 -22.52 -28.56 -6.02
C LEU A 372 -21.11 -28.84 -6.57
N THR A 373 -20.65 -28.03 -7.52
CA THR A 373 -19.28 -28.03 -8.05
C THR A 373 -18.24 -27.78 -6.96
N ALA A 374 -18.51 -26.84 -6.06
CA ALA A 374 -17.68 -26.54 -4.89
C ALA A 374 -17.76 -27.62 -3.78
N GLY A 375 -18.57 -28.68 -3.99
CA GLY A 375 -18.64 -29.87 -3.16
C GLY A 375 -19.82 -29.94 -2.20
N GLU A 376 -20.81 -29.06 -2.31
CA GLU A 376 -22.10 -29.25 -1.64
C GLU A 376 -22.87 -30.45 -2.23
N THR A 377 -23.85 -30.95 -1.49
CA THR A 377 -24.76 -32.04 -1.88
C THR A 377 -26.21 -31.58 -1.78
N ALA A 378 -27.15 -32.26 -2.44
CA ALA A 378 -28.57 -31.92 -2.30
C ALA A 378 -29.01 -31.95 -0.83
N GLU A 379 -28.54 -32.94 -0.08
CA GLU A 379 -28.82 -33.12 1.34
C GLU A 379 -28.26 -31.98 2.18
N THR A 380 -26.99 -31.59 1.96
CA THR A 380 -26.36 -30.50 2.74
C THR A 380 -26.94 -29.13 2.41
N LEU A 381 -27.31 -28.88 1.15
CA LEU A 381 -28.02 -27.66 0.73
C LEU A 381 -29.40 -27.58 1.38
N ARG A 382 -30.17 -28.67 1.32
CA ARG A 382 -31.51 -28.73 1.92
C ARG A 382 -31.47 -28.54 3.44
N ALA A 383 -30.60 -29.28 4.13
CA ALA A 383 -30.47 -29.18 5.58
C ALA A 383 -30.12 -27.74 6.02
N PHE A 384 -29.18 -27.10 5.32
CA PHE A 384 -28.82 -25.71 5.59
C PHE A 384 -29.98 -24.74 5.37
N LEU A 385 -30.70 -24.86 4.25
CA LEU A 385 -31.81 -23.96 3.93
C LEU A 385 -33.03 -24.20 4.84
N GLU A 386 -33.28 -25.44 5.26
CA GLU A 386 -34.31 -25.77 6.25
C GLU A 386 -33.97 -25.17 7.62
N GLU A 387 -32.71 -25.23 8.04
CA GLU A 387 -32.24 -24.58 9.27
C GLU A 387 -32.30 -23.05 9.17
N LEU A 388 -31.89 -22.48 8.04
CA LEU A 388 -31.87 -21.02 7.86
C LEU A 388 -33.27 -20.40 7.77
N SER A 389 -34.28 -21.16 7.33
CA SER A 389 -35.60 -20.63 6.99
C SER A 389 -36.54 -20.47 8.19
N LEU A 390 -37.23 -19.33 8.28
CA LEU A 390 -38.38 -19.13 9.18
C LEU A 390 -39.66 -19.79 8.64
N THR A 391 -39.74 -20.02 7.34
CA THR A 391 -40.96 -20.50 6.64
C THR A 391 -40.87 -21.95 6.19
N GLY A 392 -39.75 -22.63 6.48
CA GLY A 392 -39.41 -23.93 5.92
C GLY A 392 -38.88 -23.82 4.48
N LEU A 393 -38.50 -24.94 3.88
CA LEU A 393 -37.99 -25.01 2.51
C LEU A 393 -39.14 -25.12 1.49
N PRO A 394 -39.34 -24.13 0.60
CA PRO A 394 -40.41 -24.18 -0.41
C PRO A 394 -40.21 -25.33 -1.39
N GLN A 395 -41.31 -25.99 -1.77
CA GLN A 395 -41.28 -27.11 -2.71
C GLN A 395 -40.60 -26.78 -4.05
N PRO A 396 -40.80 -25.59 -4.67
CA PRO A 396 -40.10 -25.25 -5.91
C PRO A 396 -38.58 -25.24 -5.76
N LEU A 397 -38.06 -24.72 -4.65
CA LEU A 397 -36.63 -24.67 -4.37
C LEU A 397 -36.07 -26.06 -4.08
N ALA A 398 -36.78 -26.87 -3.29
CA ALA A 398 -36.41 -28.27 -3.06
C ALA A 398 -36.32 -29.06 -4.36
N TYR A 399 -37.30 -28.88 -5.26
CA TYR A 399 -37.29 -29.52 -6.57
C TYR A 399 -36.11 -29.07 -7.44
N GLU A 400 -35.79 -27.77 -7.47
CA GLU A 400 -34.69 -27.26 -8.29
C GLU A 400 -33.32 -27.75 -7.77
N ILE A 401 -33.14 -27.87 -6.46
CA ILE A 401 -31.95 -28.49 -5.84
C ILE A 401 -31.80 -29.95 -6.31
N GLU A 402 -32.86 -30.76 -6.16
CA GLU A 402 -32.86 -32.17 -6.56
C GLU A 402 -32.60 -32.34 -8.07
N ARG A 403 -33.26 -31.51 -8.89
CA ARG A 403 -33.10 -31.53 -10.34
C ARG A 403 -31.68 -31.17 -10.75
N THR A 404 -31.12 -30.13 -10.15
CA THR A 404 -29.74 -29.70 -10.43
C THR A 404 -28.75 -30.76 -9.97
N ALA A 405 -28.92 -31.32 -8.76
CA ALA A 405 -28.07 -32.38 -8.23
C ALA A 405 -28.10 -33.67 -9.06
N ARG A 406 -29.26 -34.07 -9.61
CA ARG A 406 -29.35 -35.23 -10.51
C ARG A 406 -28.64 -35.01 -11.84
N ARG A 407 -28.67 -33.78 -12.35
CA ARG A 407 -27.95 -33.39 -13.56
C ARG A 407 -26.45 -33.23 -13.29
N HIS A 408 -26.09 -32.78 -12.09
CA HIS A 408 -24.73 -32.57 -11.63
C HIS A 408 -24.05 -33.92 -11.36
N GLY A 409 -23.01 -34.25 -12.13
CA GLY A 409 -22.30 -35.52 -12.02
C GLY A 409 -22.66 -36.58 -13.06
N THR A 410 -23.51 -36.25 -14.04
CA THR A 410 -23.62 -37.02 -15.30
C THR A 410 -22.34 -36.92 -16.10
N LEU A 411 -21.58 -35.84 -15.94
CA LEU A 411 -20.27 -35.63 -16.55
C LEU A 411 -19.21 -35.57 -15.44
N ARG A 412 -18.16 -36.39 -15.54
CA ARG A 412 -17.05 -36.41 -14.58
C ARG A 412 -15.74 -36.20 -15.32
N VAL A 413 -14.83 -35.46 -14.70
CA VAL A 413 -13.49 -35.22 -15.25
C VAL A 413 -12.44 -35.41 -14.18
N GLY A 414 -11.36 -36.11 -14.51
CA GLY A 414 -10.27 -36.39 -13.58
C GLY A 414 -9.03 -36.89 -14.30
N PRO A 415 -7.88 -36.94 -13.62
CA PRO A 415 -6.72 -37.64 -14.15
C PRO A 415 -7.02 -39.15 -14.25
N ASP A 416 -6.54 -39.82 -15.28
CA ASP A 416 -6.43 -41.27 -15.30
C ASP A 416 -5.07 -41.72 -14.74
N TRP A 417 -4.91 -43.03 -14.55
CA TRP A 417 -3.69 -43.64 -14.04
C TRP A 417 -2.45 -43.44 -14.94
N GLN A 418 -2.63 -42.98 -16.18
CA GLN A 418 -1.56 -42.61 -17.10
C GLN A 418 -1.20 -41.11 -17.04
N GLY A 419 -1.85 -40.35 -16.15
CA GLY A 419 -1.67 -38.91 -16.00
C GLY A 419 -2.34 -38.08 -17.09
N ARG A 420 -3.24 -38.66 -17.90
CA ARG A 420 -4.06 -37.90 -18.87
C ARG A 420 -5.36 -37.48 -18.22
N THR A 421 -5.99 -36.44 -18.75
CA THR A 421 -7.33 -36.06 -18.30
C THR A 421 -8.37 -36.89 -19.01
N ARG A 422 -9.27 -37.52 -18.28
CA ARG A 422 -10.39 -38.30 -18.80
C ARG A 422 -11.70 -37.64 -18.44
N VAL A 423 -12.59 -37.51 -19.42
CA VAL A 423 -13.97 -37.02 -19.28
C VAL A 423 -14.92 -38.20 -19.53
N THR A 424 -15.68 -38.57 -18.51
CA THR A 424 -16.60 -39.71 -18.52
C THR A 424 -18.03 -39.22 -18.33
N SER A 425 -19.00 -39.91 -18.93
CA SER A 425 -20.42 -39.62 -18.75
C SER A 425 -21.27 -40.82 -19.12
N ASP A 426 -22.33 -41.06 -18.36
CA ASP A 426 -23.32 -42.10 -18.66
C ASP A 426 -24.18 -41.74 -19.90
N ASP A 427 -24.14 -40.47 -20.33
CA ASP A 427 -24.76 -39.97 -21.56
C ASP A 427 -23.71 -39.85 -22.68
N GLU A 428 -23.75 -40.77 -23.64
CA GLU A 428 -22.85 -40.79 -24.81
C GLU A 428 -23.15 -39.64 -25.79
N ALA A 429 -24.40 -39.18 -25.88
CA ALA A 429 -24.78 -38.05 -26.73
C ALA A 429 -24.17 -36.75 -26.20
N LEU A 430 -24.15 -36.57 -24.87
CA LEU A 430 -23.46 -35.46 -24.22
C LEU A 430 -21.97 -35.41 -24.59
N LEU A 431 -21.27 -36.55 -24.51
CA LEU A 431 -19.86 -36.60 -24.90
C LEU A 431 -19.64 -36.31 -26.38
N ARG A 432 -20.59 -36.66 -27.27
CA ARG A 432 -20.48 -36.34 -28.71
C ARG A 432 -20.60 -34.85 -28.93
N THR A 433 -21.49 -34.18 -28.20
CA THR A 433 -21.64 -32.72 -28.21
C THR A 433 -20.36 -32.04 -27.72
N ILE A 434 -19.82 -32.48 -26.58
CA ILE A 434 -18.58 -31.94 -25.99
C ILE A 434 -17.39 -32.08 -26.95
N ALA A 435 -17.28 -33.22 -27.64
CA ALA A 435 -16.17 -33.47 -28.58
C ALA A 435 -16.13 -32.52 -29.78
N VAL A 436 -17.26 -31.91 -30.15
CA VAL A 436 -17.37 -31.00 -31.30
C VAL A 436 -17.56 -29.53 -30.89
N ASP A 437 -17.64 -29.25 -29.59
CA ASP A 437 -17.84 -27.92 -29.06
C ASP A 437 -16.64 -27.00 -29.35
N GLN A 438 -16.90 -25.88 -30.01
CA GLN A 438 -15.85 -24.93 -30.38
C GLN A 438 -15.21 -24.26 -29.17
N ALA A 439 -15.96 -24.06 -28.08
CA ALA A 439 -15.45 -23.47 -26.85
C ALA A 439 -14.40 -24.38 -26.17
N LEU A 440 -14.49 -25.69 -26.40
CA LEU A 440 -13.63 -26.69 -25.77
C LEU A 440 -12.46 -27.15 -26.65
N ARG A 441 -12.31 -26.59 -27.87
CA ARG A 441 -11.20 -26.92 -28.78
C ARG A 441 -9.80 -26.83 -28.14
N PRO A 442 -9.48 -25.83 -27.29
CA PRO A 442 -8.18 -25.77 -26.62
C PRO A 442 -7.85 -26.99 -25.74
N LEU A 443 -8.86 -27.75 -25.29
CA LEU A 443 -8.64 -28.99 -24.54
C LEU A 443 -8.13 -30.13 -25.42
N GLY A 444 -8.28 -30.06 -26.74
CA GLY A 444 -7.86 -31.13 -27.64
C GLY A 444 -8.46 -32.49 -27.25
N LEU A 445 -9.75 -32.52 -26.92
CA LEU A 445 -10.47 -33.72 -26.51
C LEU A 445 -10.53 -34.72 -27.68
N VAL A 446 -10.09 -35.95 -27.43
CA VAL A 446 -10.11 -37.05 -28.40
C VAL A 446 -10.92 -38.21 -27.82
N ARG A 447 -11.63 -38.93 -28.67
CA ARG A 447 -12.37 -40.15 -28.28
C ARG A 447 -11.41 -41.28 -27.89
N ASP A 448 -11.69 -41.91 -26.76
CA ASP A 448 -11.01 -43.13 -26.30
C ASP A 448 -12.04 -44.09 -25.71
N GLY A 449 -12.47 -45.08 -26.51
CA GLY A 449 -13.62 -45.92 -26.17
C GLY A 449 -14.91 -45.11 -26.02
N ALA A 450 -15.58 -45.27 -24.88
CA ALA A 450 -16.80 -44.53 -24.53
C ALA A 450 -16.52 -43.08 -24.04
N ASP A 451 -15.28 -42.79 -23.65
CA ASP A 451 -14.89 -41.55 -22.98
C ASP A 451 -14.26 -40.53 -23.93
N LEU A 452 -13.89 -39.37 -23.37
CA LEU A 452 -12.96 -38.43 -24.00
C LEU A 452 -11.68 -38.34 -23.16
N VAL A 453 -10.55 -38.18 -23.84
CA VAL A 453 -9.24 -37.95 -23.22
C VAL A 453 -8.62 -36.66 -23.73
N SER A 454 -7.90 -35.98 -22.85
CA SER A 454 -7.16 -34.75 -23.14
C SER A 454 -5.76 -34.82 -22.53
N ARG A 455 -4.80 -34.17 -23.17
CA ARG A 455 -3.46 -33.95 -22.60
C ARG A 455 -3.38 -32.68 -21.74
N SER A 456 -4.42 -31.86 -21.72
CA SER A 456 -4.53 -30.69 -20.85
C SER A 456 -4.74 -31.16 -19.40
N GLY A 457 -4.36 -30.33 -18.42
CA GLY A 457 -4.54 -30.66 -17.01
C GLY A 457 -6.01 -30.83 -16.63
N ALA A 458 -6.30 -31.72 -15.67
CA ALA A 458 -7.67 -32.06 -15.28
C ALA A 458 -8.45 -30.85 -14.75
N ASP A 459 -7.79 -29.97 -14.01
CA ASP A 459 -8.37 -28.72 -13.48
C ASP A 459 -8.74 -27.76 -14.62
N THR A 460 -7.87 -27.62 -15.62
CA THR A 460 -8.15 -26.80 -16.81
C THR A 460 -9.34 -27.35 -17.59
N ALA A 461 -9.40 -28.67 -17.79
CA ALA A 461 -10.52 -29.30 -18.46
C ALA A 461 -11.83 -29.15 -17.68
N PHE A 462 -11.77 -29.32 -16.36
CA PHE A 462 -12.90 -29.08 -15.47
C PHE A 462 -13.44 -27.66 -15.61
N TRP A 463 -12.58 -26.64 -15.48
CA TRP A 463 -13.02 -25.25 -15.55
C TRP A 463 -13.58 -24.89 -16.92
N MET A 464 -12.94 -25.34 -18.01
CA MET A 464 -13.48 -25.10 -19.35
C MET A 464 -14.83 -25.78 -19.59
N LEU A 465 -15.04 -27.00 -19.07
CA LEU A 465 -16.34 -27.68 -19.13
C LEU A 465 -17.41 -26.96 -18.30
N ALA A 466 -17.06 -26.52 -17.10
CA ALA A 466 -17.95 -25.76 -16.22
C ALA A 466 -18.33 -24.39 -16.83
N ASP A 467 -17.35 -23.66 -17.39
CA ASP A 467 -17.57 -22.36 -18.04
C ASP A 467 -18.42 -22.48 -19.32
N ALA A 468 -18.31 -23.60 -20.03
CA ALA A 468 -19.20 -23.96 -21.14
C ALA A 468 -20.59 -24.45 -20.67
N ARG A 469 -20.87 -24.39 -19.36
CA ARG A 469 -22.13 -24.79 -18.70
C ARG A 469 -22.47 -26.28 -18.80
N TYR A 470 -21.46 -27.13 -18.91
CA TYR A 470 -21.64 -28.57 -18.72
C TYR A 470 -21.65 -28.93 -17.23
N PRO A 471 -22.50 -29.88 -16.79
CA PRO A 471 -22.69 -30.23 -15.38
C PRO A 471 -21.60 -31.17 -14.87
N VAL A 472 -20.36 -30.68 -14.88
CA VAL A 472 -19.14 -31.45 -14.63
C VAL A 472 -18.82 -31.59 -13.13
N VAL A 473 -18.34 -32.76 -12.74
CA VAL A 473 -17.78 -33.04 -11.40
C VAL A 473 -16.31 -33.44 -11.52
N ALA A 474 -15.45 -32.87 -10.67
CA ALA A 474 -14.07 -33.28 -10.59
C ALA A 474 -13.93 -34.58 -9.80
N VAL A 475 -13.15 -35.51 -10.34
CA VAL A 475 -12.78 -36.77 -9.68
C VAL A 475 -11.27 -36.94 -9.66
N ASP A 476 -10.76 -37.73 -8.72
CA ASP A 476 -9.38 -38.21 -8.73
C ASP A 476 -9.20 -39.44 -9.63
N ALA A 477 -7.99 -40.00 -9.66
CA ALA A 477 -7.68 -41.18 -10.47
C ALA A 477 -8.41 -42.45 -10.03
N ASP A 478 -8.89 -42.48 -8.78
CA ASP A 478 -9.69 -43.57 -8.22
C ASP A 478 -11.20 -43.36 -8.49
N GLY A 479 -11.57 -42.24 -9.13
CA GLY A 479 -12.95 -41.88 -9.45
C GLY A 479 -13.71 -41.28 -8.27
N ALA A 480 -13.05 -41.02 -7.14
CA ALA A 480 -13.65 -40.34 -6.00
C ALA A 480 -13.74 -38.84 -6.26
N ARG A 481 -14.81 -38.21 -5.75
CA ARG A 481 -15.05 -36.78 -5.98
C ARG A 481 -13.97 -35.94 -5.32
N ARG A 482 -13.39 -35.01 -6.07
CA ARG A 482 -12.44 -34.02 -5.60
C ARG A 482 -13.07 -32.64 -5.61
N ARG A 483 -12.90 -31.85 -4.54
CA ARG A 483 -13.29 -30.44 -4.54
C ARG A 483 -12.24 -29.63 -5.30
N LEU A 484 -12.70 -28.86 -6.27
CA LEU A 484 -11.88 -27.87 -6.95
C LEU A 484 -12.29 -26.49 -6.48
N ASP A 485 -11.32 -25.71 -6.02
CA ASP A 485 -11.55 -24.34 -5.63
C ASP A 485 -11.21 -23.41 -6.80
N ARG A 486 -12.17 -22.57 -7.19
CA ARG A 486 -11.98 -21.52 -8.21
C ARG A 486 -11.16 -20.34 -7.65
N HIS A 487 -11.10 -20.19 -6.32
CA HIS A 487 -10.45 -19.06 -5.67
C HIS A 487 -8.93 -19.12 -5.87
N ARG A 488 -8.43 -18.49 -6.94
CA ARG A 488 -7.02 -18.09 -7.00
C ARG A 488 -6.81 -16.99 -5.98
N LEU A 489 -6.38 -17.36 -4.79
CA LEU A 489 -5.99 -16.39 -3.78
C LEU A 489 -4.68 -15.72 -4.18
N ALA A 490 -4.48 -14.51 -3.69
CA ALA A 490 -3.17 -13.88 -3.77
C ALA A 490 -2.14 -14.72 -3.01
N ASP A 491 -0.92 -14.77 -3.54
CA ASP A 491 0.19 -15.32 -2.79
C ASP A 491 0.39 -14.54 -1.48
N GLU A 492 0.73 -15.25 -0.41
CA GLU A 492 1.04 -14.61 0.86
C GLU A 492 2.23 -13.68 0.66
N PRO A 493 2.11 -12.37 1.01
CA PRO A 493 3.21 -11.45 0.83
C PRO A 493 4.42 -11.96 1.62
N PRO A 494 5.63 -11.92 1.05
CA PRO A 494 6.82 -12.31 1.78
C PRO A 494 6.93 -11.45 3.04
N ALA A 495 7.31 -12.06 4.16
CA ALA A 495 7.50 -11.35 5.42
C ALA A 495 8.39 -10.11 5.19
N ALA A 496 8.01 -8.97 5.78
CA ALA A 496 8.78 -7.75 5.65
C ALA A 496 10.23 -8.01 6.08
N SER A 497 11.17 -7.85 5.14
CA SER A 497 12.58 -8.04 5.42
C SER A 497 13.06 -7.00 6.43
N ASP A 498 13.75 -7.44 7.48
CA ASP A 498 14.39 -6.55 8.45
C ASP A 498 15.36 -5.59 7.73
N PRO A 499 15.14 -4.27 7.77
CA PRO A 499 16.02 -3.29 7.13
C PRO A 499 17.48 -3.45 7.54
N LEU A 500 17.78 -3.79 8.80
CA LEU A 500 19.15 -4.01 9.26
C LEU A 500 19.81 -5.16 8.49
N ALA A 501 19.10 -6.26 8.28
CA ALA A 501 19.58 -7.39 7.50
C ALA A 501 19.79 -7.01 6.01
N VAL A 502 18.87 -6.23 5.45
CA VAL A 502 18.94 -5.79 4.04
C VAL A 502 20.13 -4.86 3.78
N TYR A 503 20.40 -3.91 4.69
CA TYR A 503 21.51 -2.96 4.55
C TYR A 503 22.84 -3.46 5.13
N GLY A 504 22.86 -4.60 5.83
CA GLY A 504 24.06 -5.16 6.46
C GLY A 504 25.32 -5.18 5.59
N PRO A 505 25.26 -5.65 4.32
CA PRO A 505 26.42 -5.62 3.42
C PRO A 505 26.95 -4.22 3.10
N LEU A 506 26.07 -3.22 3.01
CA LEU A 506 26.46 -1.82 2.80
C LEU A 506 27.12 -1.26 4.06
N LEU A 507 26.51 -1.45 5.23
CA LEU A 507 27.06 -1.00 6.51
C LEU A 507 28.46 -1.57 6.76
N ALA A 508 28.64 -2.88 6.57
CA ALA A 508 29.92 -3.54 6.74
C ALA A 508 31.03 -2.91 5.88
N ARG A 509 30.70 -2.53 4.65
CA ARG A 509 31.63 -1.87 3.73
C ARG A 509 31.99 -0.45 4.17
N LEU A 510 30.99 0.35 4.58
CA LEU A 510 31.22 1.69 5.11
C LEU A 510 32.12 1.67 6.36
N ARG A 511 31.93 0.68 7.24
CA ARG A 511 32.74 0.49 8.46
C ARG A 511 34.15 -0.02 8.17
N ALA A 512 34.32 -0.93 7.22
CA ALA A 512 35.63 -1.50 6.88
C ALA A 512 36.61 -0.44 6.34
N ALA A 513 36.10 0.64 5.76
CA ALA A 513 36.89 1.74 5.21
C ALA A 513 37.46 2.72 6.27
N GLN A 514 37.37 2.43 7.58
CA GLN A 514 37.71 3.34 8.69
C GLN A 514 39.22 3.48 9.06
N GLY A 515 40.16 3.18 8.15
CA GLY A 515 41.60 3.23 8.44
C GLY A 515 42.25 4.63 8.39
N SER A 516 43.47 4.79 8.90
CA SER A 516 44.26 6.04 8.74
C SER A 516 44.49 6.43 7.28
N ASP A 517 44.52 5.45 6.38
CA ASP A 517 44.61 5.67 4.93
C ASP A 517 43.34 6.32 4.35
N ALA A 518 42.20 6.22 5.05
CA ALA A 518 40.94 6.80 4.61
C ALA A 518 40.94 8.33 4.70
N GLU A 519 41.49 8.90 5.78
CA GLU A 519 41.60 10.37 5.91
C GLU A 519 42.47 10.97 4.80
N ALA A 520 43.60 10.32 4.49
CA ALA A 520 44.47 10.72 3.39
C ALA A 520 43.78 10.56 2.02
N ALA A 521 43.03 9.48 1.82
CA ALA A 521 42.27 9.24 0.59
C ALA A 521 41.12 10.25 0.40
N TRP A 522 40.44 10.65 1.48
CA TRP A 522 39.40 11.69 1.45
C TRP A 522 39.99 13.06 1.16
N LEU A 523 41.12 13.42 1.78
CA LEU A 523 41.84 14.65 1.47
C LEU A 523 42.25 14.70 -0.01
N GLY A 524 42.73 13.58 -0.56
CA GLY A 524 43.05 13.46 -1.99
C GLY A 524 41.84 13.76 -2.89
N ARG A 525 40.69 13.11 -2.64
CA ARG A 525 39.44 13.34 -3.39
C ARG A 525 38.95 14.78 -3.27
N GLU A 526 39.06 15.38 -2.09
CA GLU A 526 38.64 16.76 -1.87
C GLU A 526 39.47 17.75 -2.70
N LEU A 527 40.78 17.51 -2.79
CA LEU A 527 41.68 18.29 -3.63
C LEU A 527 41.38 18.08 -5.11
N GLU A 528 41.08 16.86 -5.55
CA GLU A 528 40.64 16.59 -6.93
C GLU A 528 39.36 17.34 -7.28
N GLN A 529 38.39 17.37 -6.36
CA GLN A 529 37.14 18.10 -6.53
C GLN A 529 37.37 19.61 -6.60
N ALA A 530 38.19 20.17 -5.70
CA ALA A 530 38.55 21.58 -5.71
C ALA A 530 39.22 21.98 -7.03
N VAL A 531 40.10 21.14 -7.57
CA VAL A 531 40.73 21.33 -8.90
C VAL A 531 39.69 21.25 -10.02
N ARG A 532 38.79 20.27 -10.00
CA ARG A 532 37.74 20.09 -11.01
C ARG A 532 36.80 21.31 -11.05
N ALA A 533 36.50 21.90 -9.90
CA ALA A 533 35.66 23.07 -9.76
C ALA A 533 36.41 24.41 -9.91
N ARG A 534 37.75 24.40 -10.04
CA ARG A 534 38.62 25.61 -9.91
C ARG A 534 38.28 26.46 -8.69
N ALA A 535 38.03 25.80 -7.57
CA ALA A 535 37.64 26.46 -6.33
C ALA A 535 38.82 27.21 -5.70
N THR A 536 38.54 28.36 -5.08
CA THR A 536 39.49 29.02 -4.17
C THR A 536 39.34 28.40 -2.79
N ILE A 537 40.42 27.83 -2.27
CA ILE A 537 40.46 27.04 -1.02
C ILE A 537 41.59 27.54 -0.12
N VAL A 538 41.44 27.40 1.19
CA VAL A 538 42.54 27.56 2.14
C VAL A 538 43.07 26.20 2.51
N VAL A 539 44.36 25.96 2.28
CA VAL A 539 45.06 24.72 2.62
C VAL A 539 46.05 24.95 3.75
N ALA A 540 45.92 24.19 4.84
CA ALA A 540 46.84 24.18 5.97
C ALA A 540 47.96 23.18 5.70
N VAL A 541 49.18 23.66 5.52
CA VAL A 541 50.38 22.86 5.23
C VAL A 541 51.28 22.80 6.44
N ARG A 542 51.69 21.59 6.83
CA ARG A 542 52.68 21.35 7.86
C ARG A 542 54.08 21.52 7.30
N LEU A 543 54.82 22.45 7.87
CA LEU A 543 56.21 22.70 7.53
C LEU A 543 57.14 21.71 8.25
N PRO A 544 58.39 21.54 7.77
CA PRO A 544 59.37 20.63 8.39
C PRO A 544 59.72 20.96 9.85
N ASP A 545 59.48 22.20 10.29
CA ASP A 545 59.67 22.67 11.66
C ASP A 545 58.50 22.32 12.60
N GLY A 546 57.48 21.60 12.09
CA GLY A 546 56.28 21.20 12.82
C GLY A 546 55.18 22.28 12.87
N THR A 547 55.44 23.49 12.36
CA THR A 547 54.44 24.55 12.33
C THR A 547 53.45 24.37 11.17
N ALA A 548 52.22 24.84 11.32
CA ALA A 548 51.22 24.85 10.25
C ALA A 548 51.13 26.25 9.64
N ARG A 549 51.08 26.34 8.30
CA ARG A 549 50.78 27.58 7.57
C ARG A 549 49.61 27.39 6.64
N GLU A 550 48.72 28.39 6.61
CA GLU A 550 47.59 28.43 5.70
C GLU A 550 47.97 29.15 4.39
N PHE A 551 47.49 28.63 3.26
CA PHE A 551 47.62 29.26 1.95
C PHE A 551 46.25 29.31 1.27
N THR A 552 45.84 30.50 0.82
CA THR A 552 44.62 30.67 0.02
C THR A 552 44.94 30.51 -1.46
N ILE A 553 44.51 29.39 -2.05
CA ILE A 553 44.91 28.95 -3.39
C ILE A 553 43.67 28.69 -4.25
N GLU A 554 43.64 29.23 -5.47
CA GLU A 554 42.75 28.74 -6.53
C GLU A 554 43.33 27.47 -7.13
N ALA A 555 42.68 26.33 -6.89
CA ALA A 555 43.18 25.02 -7.27
C ALA A 555 43.11 24.81 -8.79
N THR A 556 44.26 24.59 -9.44
CA THR A 556 44.36 24.45 -10.91
C THR A 556 44.75 23.05 -11.38
N GLY A 557 45.41 22.25 -10.55
CA GLY A 557 45.81 20.88 -10.92
C GLY A 557 46.22 20.01 -9.74
N LEU A 558 45.97 18.70 -9.84
CA LEU A 558 46.48 17.69 -8.89
C LEU A 558 47.19 16.59 -9.69
N GLY A 559 48.43 16.27 -9.33
CA GLY A 559 49.17 15.21 -10.02
C GLY A 559 50.53 14.92 -9.38
N GLY A 560 50.95 13.66 -9.39
CA GLY A 560 52.23 13.24 -8.80
C GLY A 560 52.36 13.52 -7.30
N GLY A 561 51.24 13.47 -6.55
CA GLY A 561 51.21 13.77 -5.12
C GLY A 561 51.38 15.25 -4.77
N ARG A 562 51.14 16.17 -5.73
CA ARG A 562 51.27 17.62 -5.53
C ARG A 562 50.02 18.36 -6.02
N LEU A 563 49.56 19.31 -5.23
CA LEU A 563 48.54 20.30 -5.57
C LEU A 563 49.21 21.51 -6.21
N ARG A 564 48.69 21.97 -7.36
CA ARG A 564 49.06 23.21 -8.02
C ARG A 564 47.89 24.18 -7.98
N GLY A 565 48.20 25.45 -7.79
CA GLY A 565 47.21 26.52 -7.84
C GLY A 565 47.81 27.91 -7.70
N LEU A 566 46.99 28.92 -7.96
CA LEU A 566 47.37 30.32 -7.86
C LEU A 566 47.12 30.82 -6.43
N ASP A 567 48.17 31.26 -5.73
CA ASP A 567 48.03 31.88 -4.41
C ASP A 567 47.41 33.27 -4.55
N LYS A 568 46.22 33.48 -3.98
CA LYS A 568 45.46 34.73 -4.11
C LYS A 568 46.02 35.89 -3.30
N MET A 569 46.88 35.63 -2.31
CA MET A 569 47.46 36.67 -1.47
C MET A 569 48.67 37.34 -2.13
N VAL A 570 49.46 36.58 -2.89
CA VAL A 570 50.69 37.04 -3.53
C VAL A 570 50.68 36.96 -5.06
N ASP A 571 49.60 36.43 -5.65
CA ASP A 571 49.39 36.28 -7.09
C ASP A 571 50.49 35.47 -7.79
N VAL A 572 50.92 34.37 -7.16
CA VAL A 572 52.00 33.49 -7.64
C VAL A 572 51.52 32.04 -7.67
N GLU A 573 51.91 31.31 -8.71
CA GLU A 573 51.65 29.87 -8.81
C GLU A 573 52.46 29.09 -7.75
N ARG A 574 51.76 28.33 -6.92
CA ARG A 574 52.37 27.49 -5.87
C ARG A 574 52.11 26.02 -6.15
N THR A 575 53.10 25.20 -5.82
CA THR A 575 52.99 23.74 -5.81
C THR A 575 53.21 23.22 -4.39
N LEU A 576 52.20 22.58 -3.81
CA LEU A 576 52.22 22.03 -2.45
C LEU A 576 52.21 20.50 -2.48
N PRO A 577 53.08 19.80 -1.71
CA PRO A 577 53.00 18.36 -1.57
C PRO A 577 51.75 17.96 -0.76
N VAL A 578 50.94 17.05 -1.30
CA VAL A 578 49.68 16.60 -0.67
C VAL A 578 49.94 15.97 0.70
N SER A 579 51.05 15.23 0.84
CA SER A 579 51.46 14.61 2.10
C SER A 579 51.75 15.61 3.23
N SER A 580 51.97 16.89 2.92
CA SER A 580 52.16 17.94 3.92
C SER A 580 50.89 18.75 4.19
N ILE A 581 49.82 18.53 3.41
CA ILE A 581 48.53 19.19 3.65
C ILE A 581 47.84 18.47 4.81
N SER A 582 47.59 19.18 5.90
CA SER A 582 46.90 18.66 7.07
C SER A 582 45.45 19.10 7.18
N GLY A 583 44.98 19.98 6.28
CA GLY A 583 43.60 20.44 6.26
C GLY A 583 43.32 21.34 5.08
N ILE A 584 42.04 21.48 4.76
CA ILE A 584 41.52 22.28 3.65
C ILE A 584 40.13 22.79 4.06
N ARG A 585 39.81 24.02 3.68
CA ARG A 585 38.50 24.66 3.87
C ARG A 585 38.21 25.61 2.70
N PRO A 586 36.94 25.99 2.46
CA PRO A 586 36.61 27.08 1.52
C PRO A 586 37.29 28.39 1.92
N ALA A 587 37.61 29.23 0.92
CA ALA A 587 38.25 30.52 1.10
C ALA A 587 37.33 31.62 1.63
#